data_AF-A0A9P7L309-F1
#
_entry.id   AF-A0A9P7L309-F1
#
_cell.length_a   1.000
_cell.length_b   1.000
_cell.length_c   1.000
_cell.angle_alpha   90.00
_cell.angle_beta   90.00
_cell.angle_gamma   90.00
#
_symmetry.space_group_name_H-M   'P 1'
#
loop_
_entity.id
_entity.type
_entity.pdbx_description
1 polymer ?
#
loop_
_entity_poly.entity_id
_entity_poly.type
_entity_poly.pdbx_seq_one_letter_code
_entity_poly.pdbx_strand_id
1 'polypeptide(L)'
;MDQGASQLAVRVLQALPEKLFMQRSMPKASLDEDWLASIGDRLLTSTWETFGSHLSDRANTAKLRETGSRICINTRKTLREDQDDPDAWIRSFSGENLRWETIGVIFLYTALSELSTTSNEDSKRIIRQCTEYCASCITLTNMGGSSGTLMLFLMYKRSVLHAWMHGETSLPYWKFHAETVAMLTFSGLHDNRTKSSPHMSSVPIEIRRRIGCQVFVVDKFLATFIGRPPLLTRRFCSIKSPLDLEESALLSDRATFRSKSQLLDQNGWNTDGRIYSSSLLRVRMMIALARDEILEVVLAQDGAYSIAEIMQLKTKQLDLHGQLPQHLIWNSTTEELNEIDLEIGYPKLLIRLDHLINMFLIQRLFVKHGHPRNELLRTSFEMVVLTLNFWAQKHIWAALQGRCRWIIMGYATLAGAVLCMELIEPAPVTMPAGDSVIAGETYSRSSIIQQLSLLLGYLKTSCPSQTHCSVAHNVRGVIKKVLDHILNNPTVTQPVAELEGIDFAGNWDHFSYFSALDNFDWLMEERGIDEQPGML
;
A
#
# COMPACT_ATOMS: atom_id res chain seq x y z
N MET A 1 -25.45 -3.22 -28.01
CA MET A 1 -24.93 -3.58 -26.67
C MET A 1 -25.45 -4.98 -26.38
N ASP A 2 -24.62 -5.88 -25.86
CA ASP A 2 -25.12 -7.18 -25.38
C ASP A 2 -26.25 -6.98 -24.34
N GLN A 3 -27.26 -7.85 -24.30
CA GLN A 3 -28.40 -7.70 -23.40
C GLN A 3 -27.96 -7.68 -21.93
N GLY A 4 -26.95 -8.49 -21.57
CA GLY A 4 -26.35 -8.48 -20.23
C GLY A 4 -25.68 -7.15 -19.89
N ALA A 5 -24.85 -6.63 -20.80
CA ALA A 5 -24.19 -5.33 -20.64
C ALA A 5 -25.21 -4.16 -20.52
N SER A 6 -26.30 -4.22 -21.28
CA SER A 6 -27.36 -3.20 -21.20
C SER A 6 -28.10 -3.23 -19.86
N GLN A 7 -28.38 -4.41 -19.31
CA GLN A 7 -29.01 -4.53 -18.00
C GLN A 7 -28.07 -4.05 -16.89
N LEU A 8 -26.79 -4.40 -16.96
CA LEU A 8 -25.78 -3.95 -16.02
C LEU A 8 -25.63 -2.42 -16.03
N ALA A 9 -25.56 -1.81 -17.21
CA ALA A 9 -25.50 -0.37 -17.38
C ALA A 9 -26.68 0.35 -16.71
N VAL A 10 -27.91 -0.15 -16.91
CA VAL A 10 -29.11 0.42 -16.28
C VAL A 10 -29.01 0.32 -14.75
N ARG A 11 -28.63 -0.84 -14.20
CA ARG A 11 -28.48 -1.01 -12.74
C ARG A 11 -27.46 -0.05 -12.14
N VAL A 12 -26.31 0.13 -12.80
CA VAL A 12 -25.27 1.06 -12.36
C VAL A 12 -25.81 2.50 -12.33
N LEU A 13 -26.50 2.93 -13.40
CA LEU A 13 -27.06 4.29 -13.48
C LEU A 13 -28.18 4.52 -12.45
N GLN A 14 -29.01 3.51 -12.17
CA GLN A 14 -30.02 3.58 -11.12
C GLN A 14 -29.42 3.75 -9.73
N ALA A 15 -28.18 3.32 -9.53
CA ALA A 15 -27.50 3.38 -8.24
C ALA A 15 -26.59 4.59 -8.10
N LEU A 16 -26.50 5.46 -9.11
CA LEU A 16 -25.59 6.61 -9.08
C LEU A 16 -25.88 7.49 -7.84
N PRO A 17 -24.84 7.88 -7.08
CA PRO A 17 -25.01 8.74 -5.90
C PRO A 17 -25.60 10.10 -6.27
N GLU A 18 -26.48 10.64 -5.43
CA GLU A 18 -27.03 12.00 -5.57
C GLU A 18 -26.19 13.02 -4.78
N LYS A 19 -26.17 14.28 -5.25
CA LYS A 19 -25.38 15.38 -4.65
C LYS A 19 -25.68 15.61 -3.15
N LEU A 20 -26.92 15.36 -2.71
CA LEU A 20 -27.35 15.56 -1.31
C LEU A 20 -26.64 14.63 -0.30
N PHE A 21 -26.04 13.52 -0.75
CA PHE A 21 -25.35 12.59 0.16
C PHE A 21 -23.95 13.06 0.60
N MET A 22 -23.38 14.11 0.02
CA MET A 22 -21.95 14.43 0.12
C MET A 22 -21.60 15.63 1.02
N GLN A 23 -22.50 16.11 1.90
CA GLN A 23 -22.17 17.20 2.85
C GLN A 23 -21.12 16.83 3.91
N ARG A 24 -20.58 15.60 3.89
CA ARG A 24 -19.50 15.18 4.78
C ARG A 24 -18.16 15.53 4.14
N SER A 25 -17.44 16.45 4.76
CA SER A 25 -16.08 16.82 4.32
C SER A 25 -15.17 15.60 4.35
N MET A 26 -14.42 15.37 3.26
CA MET A 26 -13.27 14.47 3.28
C MET A 26 -12.30 14.92 4.40
N PRO A 27 -11.67 13.99 5.14
CA PRO A 27 -10.67 14.36 6.14
C PRO A 27 -9.55 15.16 5.48
N LYS A 28 -9.26 16.38 5.98
CA LYS A 28 -8.25 17.31 5.42
C LYS A 28 -6.82 16.74 5.35
N ALA A 29 -6.52 15.72 6.16
CA ALA A 29 -5.19 15.15 6.26
C ALA A 29 -5.14 13.78 5.58
N SER A 30 -4.71 13.73 4.32
CA SER A 30 -4.13 12.51 3.80
C SER A 30 -2.97 12.81 2.84
N LEU A 31 -1.81 12.28 3.19
CA LEU A 31 -0.60 12.38 2.39
C LEU A 31 -0.55 11.30 1.30
N ASP A 32 -1.56 10.43 1.26
CA ASP A 32 -1.88 9.53 0.16
C ASP A 32 -3.00 10.11 -0.74
N GLU A 33 -3.42 11.37 -0.54
CA GLU A 33 -4.45 11.97 -1.40
C GLU A 33 -3.93 12.13 -2.82
N ASP A 34 -4.66 11.42 -3.69
CA ASP A 34 -4.67 11.58 -5.12
C ASP A 34 -5.54 12.77 -5.51
N TRP A 35 -5.42 13.18 -6.77
CA TRP A 35 -6.33 14.11 -7.47
C TRP A 35 -7.81 13.74 -7.37
N LEU A 36 -8.15 12.53 -6.89
CA LEU A 36 -9.52 12.03 -6.69
C LEU A 36 -10.42 12.96 -5.89
N ALA A 37 -9.95 13.46 -4.74
CA ALA A 37 -10.77 14.32 -3.89
C ALA A 37 -11.11 15.63 -4.63
N SER A 38 -10.14 16.14 -5.38
CA SER A 38 -10.25 17.37 -6.16
C SER A 38 -11.12 17.23 -7.41
N ILE A 39 -11.22 16.04 -8.02
CA ILE A 39 -12.08 15.81 -9.20
C ILE A 39 -13.42 15.17 -8.88
N GLY A 40 -13.57 14.45 -7.77
CA GLY A 40 -14.75 13.64 -7.45
C GLY A 40 -16.06 14.44 -7.46
N ASP A 41 -16.09 15.55 -6.72
CA ASP A 41 -17.28 16.43 -6.67
C ASP A 41 -17.56 17.11 -8.02
N ARG A 42 -16.50 17.51 -8.74
CA ARG A 42 -16.61 18.10 -10.09
C ARG A 42 -17.24 17.11 -11.07
N LEU A 43 -16.80 15.85 -11.05
CA LEU A 43 -17.32 14.80 -11.92
C LEU A 43 -18.77 14.43 -11.58
N LEU A 44 -19.08 14.33 -10.28
CA LEU A 44 -20.44 14.07 -9.82
C LEU A 44 -21.38 15.21 -10.24
N THR A 45 -21.00 16.46 -9.98
CA THR A 45 -21.77 17.64 -10.37
C THR A 45 -21.98 17.70 -11.88
N SER A 46 -20.91 17.58 -12.68
CA SER A 46 -20.98 17.58 -14.15
C SER A 46 -21.88 16.46 -14.69
N THR A 47 -21.89 15.28 -14.06
CA THR A 47 -22.75 14.15 -14.45
C THR A 47 -24.23 14.47 -14.24
N TRP A 48 -24.58 15.04 -13.08
CA TRP A 48 -25.96 15.42 -12.78
C TRP A 48 -26.45 16.64 -13.58
N GLU A 49 -25.58 17.59 -13.88
CA GLU A 49 -25.92 18.72 -14.75
C GLU A 49 -26.23 18.26 -16.18
N THR A 50 -25.49 17.28 -16.69
CA THR A 50 -25.63 16.80 -18.07
C THR A 50 -26.77 15.80 -18.22
N PHE A 51 -26.85 14.81 -17.33
CA PHE A 51 -27.78 13.68 -17.45
C PHE A 51 -28.88 13.66 -16.38
N GLY A 52 -29.01 14.70 -15.55
CA GLY A 52 -29.95 14.72 -14.42
C GLY A 52 -31.39 14.41 -14.82
N SER A 53 -31.88 14.97 -15.93
CA SER A 53 -33.23 14.70 -16.44
C SER A 53 -33.50 13.23 -16.81
N HIS A 54 -32.44 12.46 -17.10
CA HIS A 54 -32.51 11.02 -17.37
C HIS A 54 -32.31 10.20 -16.09
N LEU A 55 -31.47 10.69 -15.17
CA LEU A 55 -31.08 10.00 -13.94
C LEU A 55 -32.11 10.16 -12.81
N SER A 56 -32.87 11.27 -12.78
CA SER A 56 -33.88 11.53 -11.74
C SER A 56 -35.04 10.53 -11.76
N ASP A 57 -35.46 10.08 -12.95
CA ASP A 57 -36.49 9.04 -13.10
C ASP A 57 -35.84 7.66 -13.19
N ARG A 58 -35.45 7.11 -12.04
CA ARG A 58 -34.78 5.80 -11.93
C ARG A 58 -35.64 4.62 -12.46
N ALA A 59 -36.95 4.80 -12.60
CA ALA A 59 -37.87 3.79 -13.13
C ALA A 59 -37.88 3.75 -14.66
N ASN A 60 -37.49 4.85 -15.32
CA ASN A 60 -37.47 4.95 -16.78
C ASN A 60 -36.25 4.26 -17.39
N THR A 61 -36.31 2.93 -17.44
CA THR A 61 -35.23 2.09 -17.99
C THR A 61 -34.91 2.37 -19.45
N ALA A 62 -35.83 2.96 -20.23
CA ALA A 62 -35.59 3.34 -21.62
C ALA A 62 -34.59 4.50 -21.72
N LYS A 63 -34.81 5.59 -20.96
CA LYS A 63 -33.87 6.72 -20.89
C LYS A 63 -32.51 6.30 -20.32
N LEU A 64 -32.50 5.46 -19.28
CA LEU A 64 -31.26 4.95 -18.72
C LEU A 64 -30.49 4.07 -19.70
N ARG A 65 -31.18 3.27 -20.52
CA ARG A 65 -30.55 2.48 -21.59
C ARG A 65 -29.94 3.36 -22.67
N GLU A 66 -30.60 4.46 -23.02
CA GLU A 66 -30.07 5.45 -23.95
C GLU A 66 -28.80 6.09 -23.40
N THR A 67 -28.84 6.60 -22.16
CA THR A 67 -27.68 7.16 -21.46
C THR A 67 -26.54 6.15 -21.36
N GLY A 68 -26.82 4.92 -20.93
CA GLY A 68 -25.83 3.84 -20.88
C GLY A 68 -25.21 3.53 -22.25
N SER A 69 -26.00 3.63 -23.32
CA SER A 69 -25.50 3.45 -24.69
C SER A 69 -24.55 4.58 -25.11
N ARG A 70 -24.88 5.83 -24.76
CA ARG A 70 -23.99 6.98 -24.99
C ARG A 70 -22.67 6.81 -24.24
N ILE A 71 -22.71 6.43 -22.97
CA ILE A 71 -21.52 6.20 -22.15
C ILE A 71 -20.69 5.06 -22.74
N CYS A 72 -21.30 3.93 -23.14
CA CYS A 72 -20.60 2.84 -23.83
C CYS A 72 -19.88 3.31 -25.10
N ILE A 73 -20.51 4.17 -25.91
CA ILE A 73 -19.89 4.74 -27.12
C ILE A 73 -18.68 5.60 -26.74
N ASN A 74 -18.81 6.43 -25.71
CA ASN A 74 -17.71 7.27 -25.23
C ASN A 74 -16.56 6.42 -24.68
N THR A 75 -16.83 5.41 -23.87
CA THR A 75 -15.83 4.50 -23.29
C THR A 75 -15.00 3.77 -24.35
N ARG A 76 -15.58 3.47 -25.52
CA ARG A 76 -14.84 2.85 -26.64
C ARG A 76 -13.85 3.79 -27.33
N LYS A 77 -14.01 5.10 -27.19
CA LYS A 77 -13.06 6.07 -27.74
C LYS A 77 -11.80 6.07 -26.90
N THR A 78 -10.64 6.21 -27.53
CA THR A 78 -9.37 6.42 -26.82
C THR A 78 -9.43 7.72 -26.03
N LEU A 79 -9.06 7.66 -24.75
CA LEU A 79 -8.96 8.85 -23.90
C LEU A 79 -7.85 9.76 -24.44
N ARG A 80 -8.11 11.07 -24.50
CA ARG A 80 -7.11 12.05 -24.93
C ARG A 80 -6.15 12.36 -23.78
N GLU A 81 -4.98 11.72 -23.79
CA GLU A 81 -3.97 11.85 -22.73
C GLU A 81 -2.84 12.83 -23.04
N ASP A 82 -3.01 13.60 -24.11
CA ASP A 82 -2.08 14.62 -24.63
C ASP A 82 -2.55 16.05 -24.30
N GLN A 83 -3.59 16.20 -23.47
CA GLN A 83 -4.16 17.51 -23.14
C GLN A 83 -3.28 18.27 -22.15
N ASP A 84 -2.80 19.44 -22.56
CA ASP A 84 -2.06 20.37 -21.71
C ASP A 84 -2.96 21.11 -20.70
N ASP A 85 -4.23 21.32 -21.05
CA ASP A 85 -5.21 22.02 -20.22
C ASP A 85 -6.01 21.03 -19.36
N PRO A 86 -5.91 21.10 -18.02
CA PRO A 86 -6.64 20.18 -17.13
C PRO A 86 -8.15 20.24 -17.30
N ASP A 87 -8.73 21.40 -17.59
CA ASP A 87 -10.18 21.49 -17.82
C ASP A 87 -10.60 20.82 -19.12
N ALA A 88 -9.82 20.97 -20.19
CA ALA A 88 -10.03 20.22 -21.44
C ALA A 88 -9.84 18.72 -21.23
N TRP A 89 -8.87 18.32 -20.41
CA TRP A 89 -8.66 16.93 -20.05
C TRP A 89 -9.86 16.35 -19.30
N ILE A 90 -10.35 17.02 -18.26
CA ILE A 90 -11.53 16.58 -17.49
C ILE A 90 -12.78 16.51 -18.39
N ARG A 91 -13.01 17.53 -19.22
CA ARG A 91 -14.11 17.55 -20.22
C ARG A 91 -14.02 16.41 -21.23
N SER A 92 -12.86 15.79 -21.43
CA SER A 92 -12.71 14.64 -22.34
C SER A 92 -13.30 13.34 -21.79
N PHE A 93 -13.61 13.28 -20.48
CA PHE A 93 -14.23 12.13 -19.83
C PHE A 93 -15.39 12.46 -18.89
N SER A 94 -15.86 13.72 -18.87
CA SER A 94 -17.02 14.19 -18.13
C SER A 94 -18.08 14.82 -19.04
N GLY A 95 -19.21 15.26 -18.47
CA GLY A 95 -20.31 15.87 -19.22
C GLY A 95 -20.78 14.98 -20.37
N GLU A 96 -20.93 15.55 -21.58
CA GLU A 96 -21.33 14.81 -22.78
C GLU A 96 -20.35 13.69 -23.18
N ASN A 97 -19.09 13.76 -22.72
CA ASN A 97 -18.07 12.73 -22.94
C ASN A 97 -17.97 11.73 -21.78
N LEU A 98 -18.97 11.66 -20.89
CA LEU A 98 -18.98 10.76 -19.74
C LEU A 98 -18.68 9.32 -20.14
N ARG A 99 -17.82 8.67 -19.35
CA ARG A 99 -17.34 7.31 -19.56
C ARG A 99 -17.60 6.42 -18.34
N TRP A 100 -17.52 5.10 -18.51
CA TRP A 100 -17.73 4.15 -17.42
C TRP A 100 -16.63 4.21 -16.36
N GLU A 101 -15.41 4.54 -16.75
CA GLU A 101 -14.30 4.78 -15.82
C GLU A 101 -14.64 5.93 -14.87
N THR A 102 -15.18 7.03 -15.41
CA THR A 102 -15.60 8.22 -14.66
C THR A 102 -16.70 7.88 -13.65
N ILE A 103 -17.70 7.08 -14.06
CA ILE A 103 -18.76 6.63 -13.16
C ILE A 103 -18.20 5.74 -12.04
N GLY A 104 -17.27 4.83 -12.38
CA GLY A 104 -16.56 4.03 -11.38
C GLY A 104 -15.78 4.90 -10.39
N VAL A 105 -15.13 5.96 -10.87
CA VAL A 105 -14.41 6.95 -10.03
C VAL A 105 -15.38 7.69 -9.10
N ILE A 106 -16.60 8.01 -9.54
CA ILE A 106 -17.63 8.61 -8.68
C ILE A 106 -18.04 7.65 -7.55
N PHE A 107 -18.34 6.38 -7.87
CA PHE A 107 -18.66 5.39 -6.83
C PHE A 107 -17.51 5.21 -5.84
N LEU A 108 -16.29 5.14 -6.34
CA LEU A 108 -15.09 5.06 -5.51
C LEU A 108 -14.96 6.29 -4.61
N TYR A 109 -15.13 7.49 -5.14
CA TYR A 109 -15.11 8.74 -4.37
C TYR A 109 -16.15 8.73 -3.24
N THR A 110 -17.38 8.31 -3.52
CA THR A 110 -18.44 8.16 -2.50
C THR A 110 -18.12 7.08 -1.47
N ALA A 111 -17.53 5.95 -1.87
CA ALA A 111 -17.10 4.93 -0.92
C ALA A 111 -16.01 5.46 0.03
N LEU A 112 -15.03 6.19 -0.52
CA LEU A 112 -13.92 6.72 0.25
C LEU A 112 -14.35 7.82 1.22
N SER A 113 -15.36 8.63 0.88
CA SER A 113 -15.91 9.65 1.78
C SER A 113 -16.63 9.08 2.99
N GLU A 114 -17.14 7.85 2.89
CA GLU A 114 -17.80 7.15 3.99
C GLU A 114 -16.82 6.41 4.91
N LEU A 115 -15.53 6.35 4.56
CA LEU A 115 -14.53 5.63 5.36
C LEU A 115 -14.22 6.29 6.71
N SER A 116 -14.38 7.61 6.80
CA SER A 116 -14.18 8.34 8.07
C SER A 116 -15.27 8.05 9.10
N THR A 117 -16.40 7.46 8.69
CA THR A 117 -17.56 7.15 9.54
C THR A 117 -17.87 5.65 9.60
N THR A 118 -16.88 4.78 9.38
CA THR A 118 -17.04 3.30 9.28
C THR A 118 -17.60 2.61 10.51
N SER A 119 -17.76 3.31 11.63
CA SER A 119 -18.47 2.81 12.81
C SER A 119 -19.99 2.73 12.60
N ASN A 120 -20.53 3.42 11.59
CA ASN A 120 -21.96 3.38 11.22
C ASN A 120 -22.26 2.24 10.23
N GLU A 121 -23.28 1.43 10.51
CA GLU A 121 -23.75 0.35 9.61
C GLU A 121 -24.22 0.88 8.25
N ASP A 122 -24.82 2.08 8.20
CA ASP A 122 -25.21 2.71 6.94
C ASP A 122 -24.00 3.04 6.07
N SER A 123 -22.92 3.57 6.67
CA SER A 123 -21.67 3.85 5.96
C SER A 123 -21.06 2.56 5.42
N LYS A 124 -21.02 1.47 6.19
CA LYS A 124 -20.55 0.16 5.71
C LYS A 124 -21.39 -0.35 4.53
N ARG A 125 -22.71 -0.19 4.58
CA ARG A 125 -23.61 -0.56 3.48
C ARG A 125 -23.31 0.26 2.22
N ILE A 126 -23.14 1.58 2.35
CA ILE A 126 -22.82 2.46 1.21
C ILE A 126 -21.49 2.05 0.59
N ILE A 127 -20.44 1.84 1.39
CA ILE A 127 -19.12 1.42 0.93
C ILE A 127 -19.23 0.11 0.14
N ARG A 128 -19.94 -0.90 0.67
CA ARG A 128 -20.14 -2.19 0.00
C ARG A 128 -20.83 -2.02 -1.34
N GLN A 129 -21.95 -1.29 -1.39
CA GLN A 129 -22.70 -1.04 -2.62
C GLN A 129 -21.84 -0.31 -3.66
N CYS A 130 -21.18 0.78 -3.26
CA CYS A 130 -20.30 1.53 -4.14
C CYS A 130 -19.14 0.67 -4.68
N THR A 131 -18.59 -0.24 -3.88
CA THR A 131 -17.56 -1.19 -4.32
C THR A 131 -18.10 -2.14 -5.40
N GLU A 132 -19.31 -2.69 -5.21
CA GLU A 132 -19.96 -3.57 -6.18
C GLU A 132 -20.24 -2.84 -7.51
N TYR A 133 -20.70 -1.59 -7.45
CA TYR A 133 -20.93 -0.77 -8.65
C TYR A 133 -19.62 -0.30 -9.31
N CYS A 134 -18.56 -0.04 -8.54
CA CYS A 134 -17.22 0.23 -9.08
C CYS A 134 -16.71 -0.98 -9.88
N ALA A 135 -16.85 -2.21 -9.36
CA ALA A 135 -16.49 -3.44 -10.08
C ALA A 135 -17.35 -3.64 -11.35
N SER A 136 -18.63 -3.27 -11.29
CA SER A 136 -19.53 -3.27 -12.46
C SER A 136 -19.07 -2.28 -13.53
N CYS A 137 -18.61 -1.09 -13.13
CA CYS A 137 -18.05 -0.08 -14.04
C CYS A 137 -16.76 -0.56 -14.71
N ILE A 138 -15.86 -1.22 -13.97
CA ILE A 138 -14.67 -1.87 -14.53
C ILE A 138 -15.07 -2.92 -15.57
N THR A 139 -16.08 -3.73 -15.28
CA THR A 139 -16.60 -4.74 -16.22
C THR A 139 -17.13 -4.09 -17.51
N LEU A 140 -17.96 -3.06 -17.41
CA LEU A 140 -18.47 -2.31 -18.56
C LEU A 140 -17.35 -1.61 -19.34
N THR A 141 -16.31 -1.14 -18.64
CA THR A 141 -15.13 -0.52 -19.25
C THR A 141 -14.31 -1.54 -20.05
N ASN A 142 -14.07 -2.73 -19.49
CA ASN A 142 -13.38 -3.82 -20.16
C ASN A 142 -14.11 -4.27 -21.43
N MET A 143 -15.45 -4.34 -21.40
CA MET A 143 -16.27 -4.60 -22.60
C MET A 143 -16.10 -3.52 -23.69
N GLY A 144 -15.73 -2.30 -23.30
CA GLY A 144 -15.41 -1.20 -24.21
C GLY A 144 -13.96 -1.20 -24.72
N GLY A 145 -13.09 -2.05 -24.17
CA GLY A 145 -11.67 -2.13 -24.54
C GLY A 145 -10.84 -0.93 -24.06
N SER A 146 -11.28 -0.19 -23.05
CA SER A 146 -10.52 0.95 -22.55
C SER A 146 -9.35 0.51 -21.68
N SER A 147 -8.19 1.12 -21.93
CA SER A 147 -6.93 0.84 -21.23
C SER A 147 -6.16 2.11 -20.86
N GLY A 148 -6.83 3.26 -20.78
CA GLY A 148 -6.17 4.53 -20.44
C GLY A 148 -5.76 4.66 -18.96
N THR A 149 -5.13 5.79 -18.66
CA THR A 149 -4.73 6.23 -17.30
C THR A 149 -5.91 6.21 -16.33
N LEU A 150 -7.12 6.61 -16.78
CA LEU A 150 -8.32 6.61 -15.94
C LEU A 150 -8.79 5.20 -15.57
N MET A 151 -8.64 4.22 -16.46
CA MET A 151 -8.93 2.82 -16.17
C MET A 151 -7.92 2.25 -15.18
N LEU A 152 -6.62 2.50 -15.40
CA LEU A 152 -5.55 2.10 -14.49
C LEU A 152 -5.79 2.68 -13.09
N PHE A 153 -6.13 3.96 -13.02
CA PHE A 153 -6.47 4.65 -11.77
C PHE A 153 -7.64 3.97 -11.03
N LEU A 154 -8.73 3.68 -11.74
CA LEU A 154 -9.91 3.03 -11.18
C LEU A 154 -9.58 1.64 -10.62
N MET A 155 -8.80 0.84 -11.36
CA MET A 155 -8.38 -0.50 -10.93
C MET A 155 -7.47 -0.45 -9.70
N TYR A 156 -6.49 0.47 -9.70
CA TYR A 156 -5.60 0.69 -8.57
C TYR A 156 -6.39 1.07 -7.32
N LYS A 157 -7.27 2.08 -7.41
CA LYS A 157 -8.02 2.53 -6.24
C LYS A 157 -9.08 1.54 -5.77
N ARG A 158 -9.68 0.73 -6.65
CA ARG A 158 -10.49 -0.42 -6.23
C ARG A 158 -9.66 -1.35 -5.33
N SER A 159 -8.41 -1.63 -5.69
CA SER A 159 -7.54 -2.49 -4.88
C SER A 159 -7.27 -1.87 -3.49
N VAL A 160 -6.99 -0.56 -3.43
CA VAL A 160 -6.78 0.18 -2.17
C VAL A 160 -8.03 0.13 -1.28
N LEU A 161 -9.21 0.38 -1.85
CA LEU A 161 -10.48 0.29 -1.12
C LEU A 161 -10.71 -1.12 -0.57
N HIS A 162 -10.41 -2.16 -1.36
CA HIS A 162 -10.53 -3.55 -0.92
C HIS A 162 -9.57 -3.88 0.23
N ALA A 163 -8.31 -3.44 0.14
CA ALA A 163 -7.33 -3.61 1.21
C ALA A 163 -7.80 -2.97 2.52
N TRP A 164 -8.37 -1.76 2.47
CA TRP A 164 -8.87 -1.08 3.67
C TRP A 164 -10.07 -1.80 4.31
N MET A 165 -10.95 -2.41 3.52
CA MET A 165 -12.11 -3.13 4.04
C MET A 165 -11.78 -4.54 4.54
N HIS A 166 -10.93 -5.26 3.81
CA HIS A 166 -10.75 -6.70 3.98
C HIS A 166 -9.33 -7.10 4.38
N GLY A 167 -8.39 -6.15 4.42
CA GLY A 167 -6.98 -6.40 4.71
C GLY A 167 -6.13 -6.68 3.47
N GLU A 168 -4.84 -6.39 3.63
CA GLU A 168 -3.79 -6.43 2.60
C GLU A 168 -3.28 -7.85 2.30
N THR A 169 -3.67 -8.84 3.10
CA THR A 169 -3.28 -10.25 2.94
C THR A 169 -4.34 -11.08 2.21
N SER A 170 -5.45 -10.45 1.81
CA SER A 170 -6.57 -11.14 1.17
C SER A 170 -6.22 -11.55 -0.27
N LEU A 171 -6.62 -12.76 -0.67
CA LEU A 171 -6.42 -13.24 -2.05
C LEU A 171 -7.02 -12.30 -3.11
N PRO A 172 -8.23 -11.72 -2.94
CA PRO A 172 -8.76 -10.79 -3.92
C PRO A 172 -7.91 -9.52 -4.07
N TYR A 173 -7.33 -8.99 -2.99
CA TYR A 173 -6.43 -7.84 -3.10
C TYR A 173 -5.20 -8.16 -3.96
N TRP A 174 -4.57 -9.31 -3.73
CA TRP A 174 -3.44 -9.77 -4.54
C TRP A 174 -3.82 -9.90 -6.03
N LYS A 175 -4.99 -10.46 -6.32
CA LYS A 175 -5.51 -10.56 -7.70
C LYS A 175 -5.76 -9.17 -8.31
N PHE A 176 -6.37 -8.25 -7.57
CA PHE A 176 -6.62 -6.88 -8.06
C PHE A 176 -5.34 -6.11 -8.33
N HIS A 177 -4.31 -6.29 -7.50
CA HIS A 177 -2.98 -5.71 -7.75
C HIS A 177 -2.37 -6.29 -9.03
N ALA A 178 -2.41 -7.61 -9.21
CA ALA A 178 -1.92 -8.27 -10.42
C ALA A 178 -2.65 -7.80 -11.68
N GLU A 179 -3.98 -7.65 -11.63
CA GLU A 179 -4.78 -7.07 -12.72
C GLU A 179 -4.35 -5.62 -13.03
N THR A 180 -4.03 -4.83 -12.00
CA THR A 180 -3.57 -3.44 -12.14
C THR A 180 -2.19 -3.37 -12.80
N VAL A 181 -1.27 -4.27 -12.41
CA VAL A 181 0.05 -4.42 -13.05
C VAL A 181 -0.08 -4.86 -14.51
N ALA A 182 -0.99 -5.80 -14.80
CA ALA A 182 -1.28 -6.23 -16.17
C ALA A 182 -1.83 -5.07 -17.01
N MET A 183 -2.71 -4.23 -16.44
CA MET A 183 -3.21 -3.03 -17.12
C MET A 183 -2.09 -2.00 -17.37
N LEU A 184 -1.26 -1.70 -16.36
CA LEU A 184 -0.12 -0.76 -16.49
C LEU A 184 0.83 -1.18 -17.62
N THR A 185 1.11 -2.48 -17.72
CA THR A 185 2.00 -3.05 -18.72
C THR A 185 1.37 -3.09 -20.10
N PHE A 186 0.13 -3.59 -20.22
CA PHE A 186 -0.66 -3.61 -21.45
C PHE A 186 -0.80 -2.22 -22.09
N SER A 187 -1.07 -1.19 -21.29
CA SER A 187 -1.22 0.19 -21.75
C SER A 187 0.11 0.87 -22.09
N GLY A 188 1.24 0.21 -21.87
CA GLY A 188 2.57 0.78 -22.10
C GLY A 188 2.85 1.99 -21.20
N LEU A 189 2.22 2.06 -20.02
CA LEU A 189 2.39 3.16 -19.06
C LEU A 189 3.58 2.93 -18.11
N HIS A 190 4.08 1.69 -18.05
CA HIS A 190 5.33 1.31 -17.39
C HIS A 190 6.59 1.85 -18.10
N ASP A 191 6.51 2.17 -19.39
CA ASP A 191 7.64 2.60 -20.21
C ASP A 191 7.51 4.06 -20.70
N ASN A 192 8.34 4.95 -20.17
CA ASN A 192 8.44 6.35 -20.58
C ASN A 192 9.69 6.66 -21.42
N ARG A 193 10.44 5.66 -21.93
CA ARG A 193 11.67 5.89 -22.72
C ARG A 193 11.42 6.66 -24.02
N THR A 194 10.27 6.45 -24.65
CA THR A 194 9.95 6.99 -25.98
C THR A 194 8.97 8.17 -25.98
N LYS A 195 8.41 8.54 -24.81
CA LYS A 195 7.20 9.37 -24.71
C LYS A 195 7.41 10.77 -24.12
N SER A 196 8.63 11.29 -23.96
CA SER A 196 8.79 12.65 -23.41
C SER A 196 10.06 13.36 -23.88
N SER A 197 9.88 14.54 -24.47
CA SER A 197 10.84 15.63 -24.27
C SER A 197 10.94 15.92 -22.76
N PRO A 198 12.13 16.07 -22.18
CA PRO A 198 12.30 16.32 -20.74
C PRO A 198 11.61 17.59 -20.23
N HIS A 199 11.23 18.51 -21.13
CA HIS A 199 10.68 19.83 -20.78
C HIS A 199 9.16 19.98 -20.93
N MET A 200 8.43 18.94 -21.34
CA MET A 200 6.96 18.98 -21.42
C MET A 200 6.33 18.11 -20.34
N SER A 201 5.91 18.74 -19.24
CA SER A 201 4.99 18.15 -18.27
C SER A 201 3.61 18.73 -18.51
N SER A 202 2.61 17.86 -18.65
CA SER A 202 1.19 18.21 -18.66
C SER A 202 0.48 17.45 -17.54
N VAL A 203 -0.71 17.90 -17.15
CA VAL A 203 -1.48 17.26 -16.07
C VAL A 203 -1.68 15.76 -16.27
N PRO A 204 -2.08 15.26 -17.47
CA PRO A 204 -2.26 13.82 -17.69
C PRO A 204 -0.94 13.04 -17.58
N ILE A 205 0.19 13.62 -18.02
CA ILE A 205 1.51 13.00 -17.88
C ILE A 205 1.88 12.87 -16.42
N GLU A 206 1.62 13.91 -15.63
CA GLU A 206 1.97 13.93 -14.22
C GLU A 206 1.09 12.98 -13.41
N ILE A 207 -0.21 12.92 -13.68
CA ILE A 207 -1.13 11.93 -13.10
C ILE A 207 -0.68 10.50 -13.44
N ARG A 208 -0.27 10.24 -14.69
CA ARG A 208 0.28 8.94 -15.10
C ARG A 208 1.53 8.57 -14.32
N ARG A 209 2.47 9.51 -14.12
CA ARG A 209 3.68 9.29 -13.31
C ARG A 209 3.32 8.92 -11.88
N ARG A 210 2.41 9.68 -11.25
CA ARG A 210 1.95 9.43 -9.88
C ARG A 210 1.34 8.03 -9.74
N ILE A 211 0.41 7.65 -10.60
CA ILE A 211 -0.22 6.32 -10.56
C ILE A 211 0.81 5.21 -10.82
N GLY A 212 1.69 5.39 -11.80
CA GLY A 212 2.76 4.42 -12.08
C GLY A 212 3.66 4.19 -10.87
N CYS A 213 4.09 5.27 -10.21
CA CYS A 213 4.88 5.19 -8.98
C CYS A 213 4.12 4.51 -7.85
N GLN A 214 2.85 4.84 -7.64
CA GLN A 214 2.00 4.20 -6.63
C GLN A 214 1.92 2.68 -6.85
N VAL A 215 1.66 2.23 -8.08
CA VAL A 215 1.58 0.80 -8.41
C VAL A 215 2.93 0.11 -8.16
N PHE A 216 4.05 0.75 -8.54
CA PHE A 216 5.38 0.19 -8.31
C PHE A 216 5.71 0.09 -6.81
N VAL A 217 5.43 1.14 -6.04
CA VAL A 217 5.65 1.15 -4.58
C VAL A 217 4.84 0.06 -3.89
N VAL A 218 3.55 -0.07 -4.24
CA VAL A 218 2.68 -1.12 -3.69
C VAL A 218 3.18 -2.51 -4.09
N ASP A 219 3.65 -2.70 -5.31
CA ASP A 219 4.22 -3.98 -5.74
C ASP A 219 5.39 -4.43 -4.85
N LYS A 220 6.32 -3.52 -4.53
CA LYS A 220 7.45 -3.85 -3.64
C LYS A 220 7.02 -4.03 -2.20
N PHE A 221 6.08 -3.22 -1.73
CA PHE A 221 5.51 -3.39 -0.41
C PHE A 221 4.90 -4.79 -0.24
N LEU A 222 4.06 -5.23 -1.19
CA LEU A 222 3.41 -6.54 -1.11
C LEU A 222 4.39 -7.70 -1.26
N ALA A 223 5.37 -7.58 -2.16
CA ALA A 223 6.43 -8.56 -2.31
C ALA A 223 7.20 -8.77 -1.00
N THR A 224 7.60 -7.69 -0.34
CA THR A 224 8.27 -7.76 0.97
C THR A 224 7.38 -8.29 2.07
N PHE A 225 6.13 -7.84 2.11
CA PHE A 225 5.22 -8.16 3.20
C PHE A 225 4.72 -9.60 3.18
N ILE A 226 4.47 -10.17 1.99
CA ILE A 226 3.97 -11.54 1.82
C ILE A 226 5.13 -12.52 1.53
N GLY A 227 6.31 -12.03 1.16
CA GLY A 227 7.45 -12.85 0.76
C GLY A 227 7.32 -13.47 -0.64
N ARG A 228 6.57 -12.82 -1.53
CA ARG A 228 6.35 -13.28 -2.91
C ARG A 228 7.20 -12.49 -3.90
N PRO A 229 7.55 -13.06 -5.07
CA PRO A 229 8.20 -12.31 -6.13
C PRO A 229 7.40 -11.07 -6.53
N PRO A 230 8.05 -9.90 -6.70
CA PRO A 230 7.39 -8.72 -7.24
C PRO A 230 6.93 -8.95 -8.68
N LEU A 231 5.82 -8.32 -9.08
CA LEU A 231 5.28 -8.45 -10.45
C LEU A 231 5.90 -7.46 -11.42
N LEU A 232 6.39 -6.32 -10.91
CA LEU A 232 7.14 -5.34 -11.69
C LEU A 232 8.64 -5.53 -11.41
N THR A 233 9.49 -5.02 -12.29
CA THR A 233 10.93 -4.89 -12.00
C THR A 233 11.44 -3.60 -12.58
N ARG A 234 12.37 -2.96 -11.88
CA ARG A 234 13.08 -1.75 -12.34
C ARG A 234 13.81 -1.98 -13.67
N ARG A 235 14.12 -3.24 -14.02
CA ARG A 235 14.81 -3.60 -15.27
C ARG A 235 13.96 -3.41 -16.51
N PHE A 236 12.64 -3.53 -16.37
CA PHE A 236 11.68 -3.41 -17.49
C PHE A 236 10.74 -2.22 -17.33
N CYS A 237 10.76 -1.53 -16.19
CA CYS A 237 9.98 -0.31 -15.94
C CYS A 237 10.87 0.93 -16.04
N SER A 238 10.39 1.95 -16.74
CA SER A 238 11.04 3.27 -16.83
C SER A 238 10.08 4.38 -16.38
N ILE A 239 9.39 4.14 -15.25
CA ILE A 239 8.45 5.08 -14.65
C ILE A 239 9.25 6.30 -14.15
N LYS A 240 8.93 7.50 -14.67
CA LYS A 240 9.58 8.74 -14.24
C LYS A 240 9.00 9.20 -12.92
N SER A 241 9.87 9.73 -12.06
CA SER A 241 9.46 10.37 -10.80
C SER A 241 8.47 11.52 -11.06
N PRO A 242 7.38 11.64 -10.27
CA PRO A 242 6.42 12.73 -10.38
C PRO A 242 7.06 14.07 -9.99
N LEU A 243 6.56 15.19 -10.51
CA LEU A 243 6.93 16.52 -10.05
C LEU A 243 6.43 16.75 -8.62
N ASP A 244 7.27 17.39 -7.81
CA ASP A 244 6.97 17.70 -6.42
C ASP A 244 6.06 18.94 -6.28
N LEU A 245 4.81 18.74 -6.68
CA LEU A 245 3.77 19.76 -6.72
C LEU A 245 2.64 19.42 -5.74
N GLU A 246 2.12 20.45 -5.08
CA GLU A 246 0.87 20.39 -4.33
C GLU A 246 -0.29 19.93 -5.24
N GLU A 247 -1.25 19.21 -4.68
CA GLU A 247 -2.39 18.65 -5.41
C GLU A 247 -3.25 19.75 -6.09
N SER A 248 -3.44 20.87 -5.42
CA SER A 248 -4.17 22.03 -5.95
C SER A 248 -3.49 22.61 -7.20
N ALA A 249 -2.15 22.58 -7.26
CA ALA A 249 -1.38 23.03 -8.40
C ALA A 249 -1.48 22.05 -9.59
N LEU A 250 -1.58 20.74 -9.34
CA LEU A 250 -1.69 19.72 -10.40
C LEU A 250 -2.92 19.94 -11.28
N LEU A 251 -4.05 20.32 -10.70
CA LEU A 251 -5.31 20.53 -11.42
C LEU A 251 -5.65 22.01 -11.67
N SER A 252 -4.68 22.90 -11.46
CA SER A 252 -4.81 24.35 -11.73
C SER A 252 -4.78 24.66 -13.23
N ASP A 253 -5.16 25.87 -13.63
CA ASP A 253 -5.08 26.27 -15.04
C ASP A 253 -3.65 26.16 -15.62
N ARG A 254 -3.55 26.07 -16.95
CA ARG A 254 -2.28 25.88 -17.66
C ARG A 254 -1.18 26.88 -17.25
N ALA A 255 -1.52 28.14 -16.99
CA ALA A 255 -0.53 29.15 -16.62
C ALA A 255 -0.04 28.92 -15.19
N THR A 256 -0.94 28.64 -14.26
CA THR A 256 -0.61 28.33 -12.87
C THR A 256 0.22 27.05 -12.76
N PHE A 257 -0.16 25.97 -13.43
CA PHE A 257 0.60 24.71 -13.44
C PHE A 257 2.04 24.91 -13.96
N ARG A 258 2.20 25.66 -15.06
CA ARG A 258 3.53 25.97 -15.63
C ARG A 258 4.37 26.82 -14.69
N SER A 259 3.79 27.88 -14.12
CA SER A 259 4.47 28.75 -13.17
C SER A 259 4.99 27.95 -11.97
N LYS A 260 4.13 27.12 -11.36
CA LYS A 260 4.52 26.25 -10.25
C LYS A 260 5.59 25.22 -10.63
N SER A 261 5.50 24.63 -11.83
CA SER A 261 6.51 23.69 -12.33
C SER A 261 7.89 24.34 -12.55
N GLN A 262 7.94 25.63 -12.88
CA GLN A 262 9.20 26.37 -13.09
C GLN A 262 9.91 26.75 -11.78
N LEU A 263 9.21 26.71 -10.64
CA LEU A 263 9.80 26.97 -9.33
C LEU A 263 10.53 25.74 -8.75
N LEU A 264 10.38 24.58 -9.37
CA LEU A 264 11.04 23.35 -8.93
C LEU A 264 12.54 23.38 -9.25
N ASP A 265 13.33 22.66 -8.46
CA ASP A 265 14.75 22.48 -8.73
C ASP A 265 15.01 21.61 -9.97
N GLN A 266 16.29 21.46 -10.33
CA GLN A 266 16.71 20.65 -11.49
C GLN A 266 16.31 19.17 -11.41
N ASN A 267 16.01 18.66 -10.21
CA ASN A 267 15.57 17.30 -9.96
C ASN A 267 14.04 17.20 -9.83
N GLY A 268 13.31 18.31 -9.93
CA GLY A 268 11.86 18.40 -9.79
C GLY A 268 11.36 18.39 -8.35
N TRP A 269 12.20 18.73 -7.36
CA TRP A 269 11.81 18.97 -5.96
C TRP A 269 11.26 20.37 -5.77
N ASN A 270 10.34 20.52 -4.82
CA ASN A 270 9.91 21.83 -4.37
C ASN A 270 11.04 22.54 -3.63
N THR A 271 11.03 23.88 -3.65
CA THR A 271 12.01 24.72 -2.95
C THR A 271 11.41 25.46 -1.76
N ASP A 272 10.14 25.21 -1.43
CA ASP A 272 9.43 25.90 -0.33
C ASP A 272 9.50 25.13 0.99
N GLY A 273 10.10 23.94 1.00
CA GLY A 273 10.35 23.13 2.19
C GLY A 273 9.10 22.43 2.73
N ARG A 274 7.99 22.44 1.98
CA ARG A 274 6.76 21.75 2.36
C ARG A 274 6.82 20.29 1.94
N ILE A 275 6.04 19.46 2.63
CA ILE A 275 5.87 18.05 2.29
C ILE A 275 4.51 17.88 1.60
N TYR A 276 4.54 17.63 0.31
CA TYR A 276 3.38 17.28 -0.50
C TYR A 276 3.21 15.75 -0.58
N SER A 277 2.02 15.29 -0.97
CA SER A 277 1.79 13.86 -1.29
C SER A 277 2.74 13.38 -2.38
N SER A 278 3.07 14.27 -3.33
CA SER A 278 4.08 14.04 -4.36
C SER A 278 5.50 13.96 -3.79
N SER A 279 5.87 14.76 -2.78
CA SER A 279 7.17 14.63 -2.09
C SER A 279 7.32 13.24 -1.48
N LEU A 280 6.30 12.79 -0.74
CA LEU A 280 6.28 11.46 -0.14
C LEU A 280 6.38 10.37 -1.21
N LEU A 281 5.57 10.45 -2.27
CA LEU A 281 5.58 9.47 -3.35
C LEU A 281 6.93 9.39 -4.07
N ARG A 282 7.60 10.52 -4.30
CA ARG A 282 8.95 10.56 -4.89
C ARG A 282 9.94 9.77 -4.04
N VAL A 283 9.98 10.04 -2.73
CA VAL A 283 10.89 9.32 -1.81
C VAL A 283 10.55 7.84 -1.75
N ARG A 284 9.27 7.48 -1.61
CA ARG A 284 8.84 6.08 -1.56
C ARG A 284 9.17 5.33 -2.86
N MET A 285 9.07 5.98 -4.02
CA MET A 285 9.50 5.40 -5.29
C MET A 285 11.01 5.15 -5.32
N MET A 286 11.83 6.10 -4.85
CA MET A 286 13.29 5.93 -4.76
C MET A 286 13.64 4.73 -3.86
N ILE A 287 13.01 4.63 -2.69
CA ILE A 287 13.22 3.52 -1.75
C ILE A 287 12.71 2.20 -2.35
N ALA A 288 11.59 2.19 -3.07
CA ALA A 288 11.04 1.01 -3.72
C ALA A 288 11.95 0.49 -4.85
N LEU A 289 12.62 1.38 -5.59
CA LEU A 289 13.62 0.97 -6.60
C LEU A 289 14.82 0.27 -5.95
N ALA A 290 15.30 0.78 -4.81
CA ALA A 290 16.33 0.10 -4.02
C ALA A 290 15.81 -1.23 -3.45
N ARG A 291 14.55 -1.26 -2.99
CA ARG A 291 13.88 -2.47 -2.49
C ARG A 291 13.76 -3.55 -3.56
N ASP A 292 13.50 -3.18 -4.81
CA ASP A 292 13.47 -4.11 -5.94
C ASP A 292 14.82 -4.82 -6.13
N GLU A 293 15.94 -4.08 -6.08
CA GLU A 293 17.30 -4.65 -6.12
C GLU A 293 17.60 -5.54 -4.90
N ILE A 294 17.15 -5.14 -3.70
CA ILE A 294 17.30 -5.96 -2.49
C ILE A 294 16.49 -7.26 -2.61
N LEU A 295 15.26 -7.19 -3.11
CA LEU A 295 14.37 -8.35 -3.30
C LEU A 295 14.93 -9.35 -4.32
N GLU A 296 15.65 -8.88 -5.36
CA GLU A 296 16.36 -9.77 -6.29
C GLU A 296 17.40 -10.66 -5.59
N VAL A 297 18.04 -10.16 -4.52
CA VAL A 297 19.01 -10.92 -3.70
C VAL A 297 18.31 -11.76 -2.63
N VAL A 298 17.31 -11.16 -1.99
CA VAL A 298 16.54 -11.76 -0.91
C VAL A 298 15.78 -13.00 -1.35
N LEU A 299 15.16 -12.97 -2.54
CA LEU A 299 14.34 -14.07 -3.08
C LEU A 299 15.16 -15.02 -3.97
N ALA A 300 16.47 -14.81 -4.09
CA ALA A 300 17.34 -15.66 -4.87
C ALA A 300 17.57 -17.02 -4.20
N GLN A 301 18.01 -17.98 -5.00
CA GLN A 301 18.51 -19.25 -4.48
C GLN A 301 19.73 -19.02 -3.57
N ASP A 302 19.89 -19.92 -2.60
CA ASP A 302 20.96 -19.85 -1.62
C ASP A 302 22.35 -19.85 -2.27
N GLY A 303 23.21 -18.93 -1.82
CA GLY A 303 24.57 -18.77 -2.36
C GLY A 303 24.66 -18.07 -3.71
N ALA A 304 23.56 -17.59 -4.28
CA ALA A 304 23.57 -16.86 -5.57
C ALA A 304 24.29 -15.51 -5.52
N TYR A 305 24.41 -14.90 -4.33
CA TYR A 305 25.02 -13.59 -4.14
C TYR A 305 26.06 -13.63 -3.03
N SER A 306 27.13 -12.86 -3.24
CA SER A 306 28.24 -12.71 -2.31
C SER A 306 27.96 -11.66 -1.23
N ILE A 307 28.72 -11.74 -0.13
CA ILE A 307 28.68 -10.73 0.92
C ILE A 307 29.06 -9.32 0.42
N ALA A 308 29.94 -9.23 -0.58
CA ALA A 308 30.34 -7.97 -1.19
C ALA A 308 29.16 -7.26 -1.89
N GLU A 309 28.31 -8.01 -2.57
CA GLU A 309 27.09 -7.47 -3.19
C GLU A 309 26.09 -7.00 -2.15
N ILE A 310 25.93 -7.74 -1.04
CA ILE A 310 25.07 -7.33 0.08
C ILE A 310 25.59 -6.04 0.74
N MET A 311 26.90 -5.89 0.88
CA MET A 311 27.51 -4.64 1.36
C MET A 311 27.24 -3.47 0.41
N GLN A 312 27.30 -3.68 -0.90
CA GLN A 312 26.96 -2.65 -1.89
C GLN A 312 25.50 -2.21 -1.76
N LEU A 313 24.56 -3.15 -1.54
CA LEU A 313 23.15 -2.81 -1.28
C LEU A 313 23.01 -1.95 -0.02
N LYS A 314 23.73 -2.28 1.06
CA LYS A 314 23.75 -1.48 2.29
C LYS A 314 24.24 -0.06 2.03
N THR A 315 25.37 0.10 1.34
CA THR A 315 25.93 1.42 1.01
C THR A 315 24.95 2.23 0.18
N LYS A 316 24.38 1.66 -0.90
CA LYS A 316 23.39 2.34 -1.73
C LYS A 316 22.16 2.81 -0.94
N GLN A 317 21.64 1.97 -0.04
CA GLN A 317 20.49 2.32 0.78
C GLN A 317 20.78 3.45 1.78
N LEU A 318 21.99 3.46 2.36
CA LEU A 318 22.43 4.53 3.26
C LEU A 318 22.67 5.84 2.51
N ASP A 319 23.35 5.79 1.36
CA ASP A 319 23.62 6.95 0.51
C ASP A 319 22.32 7.58 0.01
N LEU A 320 21.35 6.77 -0.42
CA LEU A 320 20.03 7.24 -0.83
C LEU A 320 19.35 8.03 0.29
N HIS A 321 19.33 7.48 1.51
CA HIS A 321 18.72 8.16 2.66
C HIS A 321 19.48 9.43 3.06
N GLY A 322 20.81 9.41 3.00
CA GLY A 322 21.65 10.57 3.31
C GLY A 322 21.53 11.73 2.33
N GLN A 323 21.05 11.48 1.11
CA GLN A 323 20.83 12.49 0.07
C GLN A 323 19.41 13.10 0.09
N LEU A 324 18.52 12.63 0.97
CA LEU A 324 17.17 13.17 1.07
C LEU A 324 17.18 14.61 1.61
N PRO A 325 16.30 15.51 1.13
CA PRO A 325 16.12 16.83 1.71
C PRO A 325 15.87 16.78 3.21
N GLN A 326 16.54 17.64 3.99
CA GLN A 326 16.53 17.60 5.46
C GLN A 326 15.11 17.67 6.07
N HIS A 327 14.19 18.41 5.44
CA HIS A 327 12.80 18.54 5.89
C HIS A 327 11.97 17.27 5.70
N LEU A 328 12.46 16.25 4.96
CA LEU A 328 11.83 14.94 4.76
C LEU A 328 12.40 13.86 5.69
N ILE A 329 13.50 14.16 6.38
CA ILE A 329 14.16 13.21 7.27
C ILE A 329 13.43 13.23 8.62
N TRP A 330 13.07 12.03 9.10
CA TRP A 330 12.53 11.83 10.45
C TRP A 330 13.59 12.22 11.49
N ASN A 331 13.26 13.17 12.35
CA ASN A 331 14.15 13.56 13.43
C ASN A 331 13.72 12.83 14.72
N SER A 332 14.63 12.10 15.34
CA SER A 332 14.33 11.39 16.59
C SER A 332 14.38 12.32 17.82
N THR A 333 14.05 13.61 17.65
CA THR A 333 13.91 14.55 18.76
C THR A 333 12.68 14.22 19.58
N THR A 334 12.73 14.52 20.88
CA THR A 334 11.64 14.26 21.84
C THR A 334 10.30 14.86 21.40
N GLU A 335 10.32 15.96 20.64
CA GLU A 335 9.11 16.63 20.16
C GLU A 335 8.35 15.84 19.07
N GLU A 336 9.03 15.32 18.02
CA GLU A 336 8.37 14.51 16.97
C GLU A 336 7.90 13.14 17.49
N LEU A 337 8.52 12.65 18.56
CA LEU A 337 8.13 11.40 19.24
C LEU A 337 6.91 11.58 20.16
N ASN A 338 6.70 12.76 20.73
CA ASN A 338 5.62 13.01 21.70
C ASN A 338 4.28 13.30 21.01
N GLU A 339 4.28 14.06 19.92
CA GLU A 339 3.08 14.44 19.18
C GLU A 339 3.38 14.47 17.67
N ILE A 340 2.89 13.46 16.97
CA ILE A 340 3.11 13.31 15.54
C ILE A 340 2.12 14.20 14.80
N ASP A 341 2.62 15.29 14.23
CA ASP A 341 1.81 16.08 13.32
C ASP A 341 1.38 15.24 12.10
N LEU A 342 0.09 15.28 11.74
CA LEU A 342 -0.45 14.47 10.66
C LEU A 342 0.05 14.91 9.27
N GLU A 343 0.37 16.18 9.09
CA GLU A 343 0.77 16.74 7.80
C GLU A 343 2.30 16.64 7.60
N ILE A 344 3.08 16.72 8.67
CA ILE A 344 4.55 16.78 8.64
C ILE A 344 5.20 15.54 9.26
N GLY A 345 4.69 15.05 10.39
CA GLY A 345 5.25 13.92 11.12
C GLY A 345 4.94 12.57 10.48
N TYR A 346 3.69 12.33 10.08
CA TYR A 346 3.28 11.09 9.39
C TYR A 346 4.09 10.75 8.12
N PRO A 347 4.31 11.67 7.15
CA PRO A 347 5.09 11.36 5.95
C PRO A 347 6.55 11.04 6.29
N LYS A 348 7.17 11.78 7.22
CA LYS A 348 8.53 11.50 7.69
C LYS A 348 8.64 10.12 8.34
N LEU A 349 7.68 9.77 9.19
CA LEU A 349 7.60 8.45 9.83
C LEU A 349 7.52 7.34 8.77
N LEU A 350 6.65 7.50 7.77
CA LEU A 350 6.54 6.54 6.67
C LEU A 350 7.85 6.39 5.89
N ILE A 351 8.53 7.50 5.56
CA ILE A 351 9.84 7.48 4.90
C ILE A 351 10.86 6.71 5.74
N ARG A 352 10.89 6.96 7.06
CA ARG A 352 11.79 6.25 7.97
C ARG A 352 11.49 4.75 8.02
N LEU A 353 10.22 4.36 8.12
CA LEU A 353 9.81 2.95 8.13
C LEU A 353 10.12 2.25 6.79
N ASP A 354 9.89 2.92 5.66
CA ASP A 354 10.25 2.41 4.33
C ASP A 354 11.78 2.25 4.17
N HIS A 355 12.57 3.13 4.77
CA HIS A 355 14.03 2.96 4.83
C HIS A 355 14.43 1.78 5.72
N LEU A 356 13.83 1.68 6.92
CA LEU A 356 14.14 0.64 7.90
C LEU A 356 13.78 -0.75 7.39
N ILE A 357 12.70 -0.92 6.63
CA ILE A 357 12.37 -2.25 6.08
C ILE A 357 13.41 -2.72 5.05
N ASN A 358 13.99 -1.81 4.24
CA ASN A 358 15.12 -2.16 3.36
C ASN A 358 16.35 -2.56 4.19
N MET A 359 16.65 -1.80 5.24
CA MET A 359 17.75 -2.13 6.15
C MET A 359 17.52 -3.47 6.85
N PHE A 360 16.30 -3.76 7.28
CA PHE A 360 15.91 -5.02 7.91
C PHE A 360 16.18 -6.20 6.97
N LEU A 361 15.74 -6.11 5.70
CA LEU A 361 16.01 -7.14 4.70
C LEU A 361 17.51 -7.36 4.48
N ILE A 362 18.28 -6.27 4.38
CA ILE A 362 19.73 -6.32 4.24
C ILE A 362 20.39 -6.94 5.48
N GLN A 363 19.99 -6.57 6.70
CA GLN A 363 20.57 -7.15 7.93
C GLN A 363 20.26 -8.65 8.04
N ARG A 364 19.09 -9.10 7.57
CA ARG A 364 18.79 -10.54 7.48
C ARG A 364 19.74 -11.26 6.53
N LEU A 365 20.07 -10.65 5.39
CA LEU A 365 21.08 -11.21 4.48
C LEU A 365 22.45 -11.32 5.14
N PHE A 366 22.87 -10.30 5.91
CA PHE A 366 24.10 -10.36 6.70
C PHE A 366 24.10 -11.52 7.70
N VAL A 367 23.02 -11.69 8.47
CA VAL A 367 22.88 -12.79 9.43
C VAL A 367 22.94 -14.15 8.73
N LYS A 368 22.32 -14.30 7.55
CA LYS A 368 22.42 -15.52 6.72
C LYS A 368 23.86 -15.85 6.30
N HIS A 369 24.72 -14.84 6.21
CA HIS A 369 26.15 -14.98 5.91
C HIS A 369 27.02 -15.08 7.17
N GLY A 370 26.42 -15.34 8.34
CA GLY A 370 27.14 -15.54 9.61
C GLY A 370 27.54 -14.25 10.34
N HIS A 371 27.05 -13.09 9.92
CA HIS A 371 27.30 -11.85 10.67
C HIS A 371 26.45 -11.75 11.95
N PRO A 372 26.89 -10.95 12.94
CA PRO A 372 26.15 -10.75 14.19
C PRO A 372 24.75 -10.17 13.99
N ARG A 373 23.82 -10.54 14.88
CA ARG A 373 22.40 -10.14 14.83
C ARG A 373 22.13 -8.71 15.36
N ASN A 374 23.15 -8.02 15.90
CA ASN A 374 23.00 -6.73 16.60
C ASN A 374 22.23 -5.68 15.79
N GLU A 375 22.65 -5.45 14.54
CA GLU A 375 22.02 -4.46 13.66
C GLU A 375 20.60 -4.87 13.23
N LEU A 376 20.35 -6.17 13.06
CA LEU A 376 19.03 -6.70 12.77
C LEU A 376 18.07 -6.44 13.94
N LEU A 377 18.52 -6.69 15.17
CA LEU A 377 17.74 -6.44 16.39
C LEU A 377 17.50 -4.96 16.61
N ARG A 378 18.53 -4.11 16.43
CA ARG A 378 18.42 -2.65 16.49
C ARG A 378 17.36 -2.13 15.51
N THR A 379 17.45 -2.54 14.25
CA THR A 379 16.51 -2.16 13.20
C THR A 379 15.09 -2.63 13.51
N SER A 380 14.95 -3.89 13.96
CA SER A 380 13.65 -4.48 14.31
C SER A 380 13.00 -3.75 15.49
N PHE A 381 13.79 -3.44 16.53
CA PHE A 381 13.33 -2.69 17.68
C PHE A 381 12.86 -1.28 17.30
N GLU A 382 13.64 -0.56 16.48
CA GLU A 382 13.28 0.76 15.99
C GLU A 382 11.95 0.74 15.21
N MET A 383 11.78 -0.23 14.30
CA MET A 383 10.55 -0.40 13.52
C MET A 383 9.34 -0.61 14.42
N VAL A 384 9.45 -1.47 15.44
CA VAL A 384 8.35 -1.75 16.37
C VAL A 384 8.03 -0.52 17.22
N VAL A 385 9.03 0.13 17.81
CA VAL A 385 8.85 1.34 18.65
C VAL A 385 8.18 2.46 17.86
N LEU A 386 8.70 2.82 16.68
CA LEU A 386 8.15 3.90 15.86
C LEU A 386 6.70 3.62 15.46
N THR A 387 6.41 2.38 15.08
CA THR A 387 5.07 1.97 14.64
C THR A 387 4.06 1.95 15.80
N LEU A 388 4.48 1.52 16.99
CA LEU A 388 3.63 1.49 18.18
C LEU A 388 3.44 2.86 18.82
N ASN A 389 4.45 3.73 18.77
CA ASN A 389 4.32 5.12 19.22
C ASN A 389 3.24 5.84 18.40
N PHE A 390 3.28 5.68 17.08
CA PHE A 390 2.23 6.17 16.20
C PHE A 390 0.83 5.63 16.56
N TRP A 391 0.73 4.35 16.91
CA TRP A 391 -0.53 3.76 17.37
C TRP A 391 -1.01 4.31 18.72
N ALA A 392 -0.09 4.55 19.66
CA ALA A 392 -0.41 5.01 21.01
C ALA A 392 -1.07 6.41 21.00
N GLN A 393 -0.82 7.21 19.96
CA GLN A 393 -1.43 8.52 19.76
C GLN A 393 -2.85 8.39 19.19
N LYS A 394 -3.80 8.04 20.06
CA LYS A 394 -5.19 7.69 19.72
C LYS A 394 -5.94 8.71 18.86
N HIS A 395 -5.61 10.00 18.94
CA HIS A 395 -6.27 11.06 18.17
C HIS A 395 -5.87 11.01 16.68
N ILE A 396 -4.59 10.75 16.39
CA ILE A 396 -4.05 10.51 15.04
C ILE A 396 -4.60 9.21 14.49
N TRP A 397 -4.57 8.14 15.30
CA TRP A 397 -5.14 6.86 14.92
C TRP A 397 -6.64 6.95 14.61
N ALA A 398 -7.38 7.76 15.38
CA ALA A 398 -8.80 8.02 15.15
C ALA A 398 -9.03 8.79 13.83
N ALA A 399 -8.17 9.75 13.50
CA ALA A 399 -8.24 10.49 12.24
C ALA A 399 -7.96 9.61 11.01
N LEU A 400 -7.20 8.52 11.20
CA LEU A 400 -6.77 7.62 10.14
C LEU A 400 -7.39 6.21 10.23
N GLN A 401 -8.53 6.04 10.92
CA GLN A 401 -9.17 4.72 11.10
C GLN A 401 -9.35 4.01 9.75
N GLY A 402 -8.92 2.74 9.69
CA GLY A 402 -8.86 1.93 8.48
C GLY A 402 -7.60 2.12 7.61
N ARG A 403 -6.95 3.29 7.66
CA ARG A 403 -5.81 3.65 6.79
C ARG A 403 -4.44 3.26 7.33
N CYS A 404 -4.31 3.00 8.63
CA CYS A 404 -3.00 2.76 9.27
C CYS A 404 -2.74 1.30 9.67
N ARG A 405 -3.68 0.40 9.36
CA ARG A 405 -3.52 -1.03 9.68
C ARG A 405 -2.31 -1.65 8.98
N TRP A 406 -2.08 -1.28 7.73
CA TRP A 406 -0.93 -1.75 6.96
C TRP A 406 0.41 -1.30 7.53
N ILE A 407 0.48 -0.21 8.30
CA ILE A 407 1.74 0.25 8.90
C ILE A 407 2.17 -0.76 9.98
N ILE A 408 1.26 -1.08 10.90
CA ILE A 408 1.56 -2.00 11.99
C ILE A 408 1.69 -3.44 11.47
N MET A 409 0.82 -3.82 10.54
CA MET A 409 0.91 -5.13 9.90
C MET A 409 2.18 -5.28 9.05
N GLY A 410 2.53 -4.28 8.24
CA GLY A 410 3.64 -4.31 7.29
C GLY A 410 5.02 -4.14 7.91
N TYR A 411 5.14 -3.31 8.96
CA TYR A 411 6.44 -3.00 9.56
C TYR A 411 6.65 -3.71 10.91
N ALA A 412 5.75 -3.52 11.87
CA ALA A 412 5.96 -4.04 13.23
C ALA A 412 5.82 -5.56 13.34
N THR A 413 5.03 -6.20 12.48
CA THR A 413 4.84 -7.66 12.53
C THR A 413 6.11 -8.42 12.15
N LEU A 414 6.76 -8.05 11.04
CA LEU A 414 8.01 -8.67 10.57
C LEU A 414 9.13 -8.51 11.60
N ALA A 415 9.26 -7.29 12.12
CA ALA A 415 10.25 -6.96 13.14
C ALA A 415 9.94 -7.61 14.50
N GLY A 416 8.67 -7.67 14.88
CA GLY A 416 8.21 -8.30 16.12
C GLY A 416 8.53 -9.79 16.18
N ALA A 417 8.47 -10.50 15.05
CA ALA A 417 8.89 -11.90 14.99
C ALA A 417 10.38 -12.08 15.33
N VAL A 418 11.26 -11.22 14.82
CA VAL A 418 12.69 -11.23 15.17
C VAL A 418 12.92 -10.94 16.65
N LEU A 419 12.16 -9.99 17.22
CA LEU A 419 12.25 -9.67 18.64
C LEU A 419 11.71 -10.80 19.54
N CYS A 420 10.68 -11.53 19.10
CA CYS A 420 10.22 -12.74 19.79
C CYS A 420 11.33 -13.79 19.86
N MET A 421 12.09 -13.96 18.79
CA MET A 421 13.23 -14.88 18.75
C MET A 421 14.33 -14.50 19.73
N GLU A 422 14.66 -13.21 19.79
CA GLU A 422 15.65 -12.70 20.74
C GLU A 422 15.28 -12.99 22.20
N LEU A 423 13.99 -13.01 22.54
CA LEU A 423 13.54 -13.29 23.90
C LEU A 423 13.68 -14.76 24.33
N ILE A 424 13.73 -15.67 23.35
CA ILE A 424 13.85 -17.12 23.55
C ILE A 424 15.30 -17.58 23.44
N GLU A 425 16.15 -16.79 22.77
CA GLU A 425 17.55 -17.13 22.57
C GLU A 425 18.29 -17.30 23.92
N PRO A 426 19.05 -18.39 24.13
CA PRO A 426 19.76 -18.64 25.38
C PRO A 426 20.85 -17.61 25.69
N ALA A 427 21.45 -17.04 24.64
CA ALA A 427 22.52 -16.06 24.71
C ALA A 427 22.04 -14.74 24.09
N PRO A 428 21.41 -13.85 24.89
CA PRO A 428 20.88 -12.59 24.37
C PRO A 428 22.01 -11.67 23.94
N VAL A 429 21.76 -10.91 22.87
CA VAL A 429 22.70 -9.93 22.35
C VAL A 429 22.70 -8.70 23.26
N THR A 430 23.86 -8.40 23.85
CA THR A 430 24.07 -7.15 24.59
C THR A 430 24.45 -6.03 23.63
N MET A 431 23.68 -4.94 23.67
CA MET A 431 23.98 -3.72 22.93
C MET A 431 24.99 -2.85 23.70
N PRO A 432 25.94 -2.17 23.02
CA PRO A 432 26.85 -1.22 23.66
C PRO A 432 26.08 -0.10 24.40
N ALA A 433 26.58 0.32 25.56
CA ALA A 433 25.90 1.29 26.43
C ALA A 433 25.55 2.63 25.73
N GLY A 434 26.39 3.11 24.81
CA GLY A 434 26.16 4.36 24.05
C GLY A 434 25.08 4.27 22.98
N ASP A 435 24.67 3.06 22.60
CA ASP A 435 23.69 2.78 21.54
C ASP A 435 22.37 2.22 22.10
N SER A 436 22.18 2.32 23.41
CA SER A 436 21.04 1.72 24.11
C SER A 436 19.72 2.45 23.87
N VAL A 437 19.71 3.74 23.51
CA VAL A 437 18.46 4.47 23.22
C VAL A 437 18.19 4.44 21.72
N ILE A 438 17.01 3.93 21.33
CA ILE A 438 16.57 3.75 19.95
C ILE A 438 15.17 4.34 19.82
N ALA A 439 14.97 5.31 18.92
CA ALA A 439 13.69 5.99 18.71
C ALA A 439 13.04 6.49 20.03
N GLY A 440 13.86 6.97 20.97
CA GLY A 440 13.41 7.47 22.27
C GLY A 440 13.15 6.40 23.35
N GLU A 441 13.36 5.11 23.03
CA GLU A 441 13.12 3.99 23.94
C GLU A 441 14.43 3.27 24.28
N THR A 442 14.58 2.81 25.53
CA THR A 442 15.80 2.10 25.96
C THR A 442 15.73 0.63 25.55
N TYR A 443 16.62 0.21 24.66
CA TYR A 443 16.82 -1.17 24.27
C TYR A 443 17.20 -2.01 25.49
N SER A 444 16.28 -2.86 25.90
CA SER A 444 16.46 -3.82 26.97
C SER A 444 15.49 -4.97 26.79
N ARG A 445 15.79 -6.12 27.39
CA ARG A 445 14.87 -7.26 27.39
C ARG A 445 13.47 -6.87 27.90
N SER A 446 13.39 -6.04 28.94
CA SER A 446 12.12 -5.54 29.47
C SER A 446 11.37 -4.69 28.44
N SER A 447 12.08 -3.78 27.75
CA SER A 447 11.47 -2.94 26.73
C SER A 447 10.95 -3.78 25.55
N ILE A 448 11.71 -4.78 25.10
CA ILE A 448 11.23 -5.72 24.06
C ILE A 448 9.91 -6.39 24.47
N ILE A 449 9.81 -6.87 25.72
CA ILE A 449 8.58 -7.47 26.26
C ILE A 449 7.42 -6.47 26.24
N GLN A 450 7.66 -5.22 26.67
CA GLN A 450 6.64 -4.17 26.71
C GLN A 450 6.13 -3.84 25.30
N GLN A 451 7.04 -3.63 24.34
CA GLN A 451 6.70 -3.33 22.96
C GLN A 451 5.93 -4.50 22.30
N LEU A 452 6.35 -5.75 22.50
CA LEU A 452 5.61 -6.91 22.01
C LEU A 452 4.23 -7.07 22.68
N SER A 453 4.10 -6.69 23.95
CA SER A 453 2.80 -6.69 24.65
C SER A 453 1.85 -5.63 24.09
N LEU A 454 2.37 -4.44 23.74
CA LEU A 454 1.61 -3.40 23.05
C LEU A 454 1.19 -3.86 21.65
N LEU A 455 2.09 -4.49 20.88
CA LEU A 455 1.78 -5.08 19.58
C LEU A 455 0.70 -6.17 19.69
N LEU A 456 0.77 -7.02 20.71
CA LEU A 456 -0.27 -8.01 20.99
C LEU A 456 -1.63 -7.35 21.25
N GLY A 457 -1.65 -6.27 22.05
CA GLY A 457 -2.85 -5.48 22.32
C GLY A 457 -3.45 -4.86 21.05
N TYR A 458 -2.61 -4.33 20.16
CA TYR A 458 -3.02 -3.83 18.86
C TYR A 458 -3.68 -4.89 18.00
N LEU A 459 -3.04 -6.06 17.85
CA LEU A 459 -3.55 -7.14 17.00
C LEU A 459 -4.90 -7.68 17.50
N LYS A 460 -5.19 -7.54 18.81
CA LYS A 460 -6.50 -7.86 19.39
C LYS A 460 -7.58 -6.86 18.98
N THR A 461 -7.27 -5.57 18.92
CA THR A 461 -8.26 -4.51 18.63
C THR A 461 -8.54 -4.34 17.13
N SER A 462 -7.58 -4.68 16.27
CA SER A 462 -7.64 -4.45 14.82
C SER A 462 -8.39 -5.51 14.02
N CYS A 463 -8.90 -6.57 14.67
CA CYS A 463 -9.61 -7.67 14.05
C CYS A 463 -10.88 -8.05 14.84
N PRO A 464 -11.99 -7.30 14.73
CA PRO A 464 -13.24 -7.65 15.39
C PRO A 464 -13.95 -8.86 14.76
N SER A 465 -13.71 -9.16 13.47
CA SER A 465 -14.32 -10.28 12.75
C SER A 465 -13.29 -11.35 12.37
N GLN A 466 -13.54 -12.61 12.75
CA GLN A 466 -12.59 -13.73 12.59
C GLN A 466 -12.35 -14.13 11.12
N THR A 467 -13.21 -13.73 10.18
CA THR A 467 -13.22 -14.25 8.79
C THR A 467 -12.24 -13.57 7.83
N HIS A 468 -11.69 -12.39 8.15
CA HIS A 468 -10.92 -11.57 7.19
C HIS A 468 -9.50 -11.21 7.66
N CYS A 469 -8.99 -11.78 8.76
CA CYS A 469 -7.65 -11.47 9.24
C CYS A 469 -6.92 -12.65 9.90
N SER A 470 -6.77 -13.74 9.14
CA SER A 470 -6.00 -14.91 9.59
C SER A 470 -4.56 -14.55 9.98
N VAL A 471 -3.91 -13.64 9.24
CA VAL A 471 -2.50 -13.27 9.48
C VAL A 471 -2.31 -12.56 10.82
N ALA A 472 -3.10 -11.53 11.15
CA ALA A 472 -2.99 -10.89 12.47
C ALA A 472 -3.31 -11.87 13.61
N HIS A 473 -4.27 -12.78 13.39
CA HIS A 473 -4.61 -13.80 14.37
C HIS A 473 -3.44 -14.74 14.64
N ASN A 474 -2.76 -15.20 13.58
CA ASN A 474 -1.60 -16.10 13.68
C ASN A 474 -0.43 -15.40 14.38
N VAL A 475 -0.09 -14.18 13.94
CA VAL A 475 0.96 -13.35 14.55
C VAL A 475 0.67 -13.11 16.03
N ARG A 476 -0.57 -12.78 16.36
CA ARG A 476 -1.03 -12.61 17.74
C ARG A 476 -0.84 -13.90 18.54
N GLY A 477 -1.17 -15.06 17.95
CA GLY A 477 -0.97 -16.36 18.56
C GLY A 477 0.49 -16.65 18.89
N VAL A 478 1.40 -16.37 17.95
CA VAL A 478 2.84 -16.54 18.14
C VAL A 478 3.37 -15.61 19.24
N ILE A 479 3.13 -14.31 19.14
CA ILE A 479 3.60 -13.33 20.14
C ILE A 479 3.08 -13.71 21.52
N LYS A 480 1.80 -14.08 21.63
CA LYS A 480 1.21 -14.52 22.90
C LYS A 480 1.94 -15.73 23.48
N LYS A 481 2.16 -16.78 22.68
CA LYS A 481 2.86 -17.99 23.14
C LYS A 481 4.27 -17.68 23.64
N VAL A 482 5.01 -16.82 22.93
CA VAL A 482 6.36 -16.41 23.34
C VAL A 482 6.32 -15.64 24.66
N LEU A 483 5.43 -14.67 24.78
CA LEU A 483 5.26 -13.89 26.02
C LEU A 483 4.82 -14.78 27.19
N ASP A 484 3.86 -15.68 26.98
CA ASP A 484 3.40 -16.62 28.00
C ASP A 484 4.53 -17.56 28.43
N HIS A 485 5.37 -18.03 27.51
CA HIS A 485 6.50 -18.90 27.81
C HIS A 485 7.54 -18.19 28.69
N ILE A 486 8.00 -17.00 28.27
CA ILE A 486 9.06 -16.29 29.00
C ILE A 486 8.61 -15.71 30.35
N LEU A 487 7.32 -15.37 30.49
CA LEU A 487 6.78 -14.77 31.71
C LEU A 487 6.41 -15.84 32.76
N ASN A 488 5.97 -17.02 32.32
CA ASN A 488 5.56 -18.10 33.23
C ASN A 488 6.66 -19.13 33.51
N ASN A 489 7.66 -19.29 32.63
CA ASN A 489 8.76 -20.26 32.79
C ASN A 489 10.14 -19.58 32.83
N PRO A 490 10.48 -18.84 33.91
CA PRO A 490 11.74 -18.11 34.00
C PRO A 490 13.01 -18.99 34.13
N THR A 491 12.87 -20.31 34.33
CA THR A 491 13.97 -21.21 34.76
C THR A 491 14.32 -22.36 33.82
N VAL A 492 13.71 -22.51 32.64
CA VAL A 492 14.02 -23.64 31.75
C VAL A 492 15.12 -23.25 30.76
N THR A 493 16.38 -23.55 31.13
CA THR A 493 17.55 -23.57 30.24
C THR A 493 17.63 -24.90 29.47
N GLN A 494 16.52 -25.36 28.88
CA GLN A 494 16.54 -26.54 28.01
C GLN A 494 16.44 -26.09 26.54
N PRO A 495 17.13 -26.80 25.61
CA PRO A 495 16.89 -26.61 24.20
C PRO A 495 15.41 -26.88 23.93
N VAL A 496 14.80 -26.03 23.13
CA VAL A 496 13.38 -26.05 22.76
C VAL A 496 13.09 -27.27 21.88
N ALA A 497 13.14 -28.47 22.45
CA ALA A 497 12.62 -29.69 21.84
C ALA A 497 11.10 -29.82 22.05
N GLU A 498 10.49 -29.01 22.93
CA GLU A 498 9.06 -29.07 23.25
C GLU A 498 8.19 -28.02 22.53
N LEU A 499 8.76 -27.11 21.72
CA LEU A 499 8.01 -26.42 20.64
C LEU A 499 8.21 -27.16 19.31
N GLU A 500 8.02 -28.48 19.28
CA GLU A 500 7.89 -29.23 18.03
C GLU A 500 6.77 -28.59 17.18
N GLY A 501 7.19 -27.98 16.07
CA GLY A 501 6.31 -27.31 15.10
C GLY A 501 6.66 -25.84 14.82
N ILE A 502 7.62 -25.23 15.53
CA ILE A 502 8.09 -23.88 15.18
C ILE A 502 9.61 -23.83 15.12
N ASP A 503 10.14 -24.30 13.99
CA ASP A 503 11.53 -24.04 13.61
C ASP A 503 11.60 -22.60 13.07
N PHE A 504 12.39 -21.76 13.72
CA PHE A 504 12.49 -20.32 13.45
C PHE A 504 13.88 -19.93 12.93
N ALA A 505 14.76 -20.90 12.68
CA ALA A 505 16.13 -20.65 12.29
C ALA A 505 16.24 -20.38 10.77
N GLY A 506 16.58 -19.14 10.42
CA GLY A 506 17.47 -18.83 9.30
C GLY A 506 16.92 -18.91 7.87
N ASN A 507 15.81 -19.58 7.60
CA ASN A 507 15.36 -19.78 6.23
C ASN A 507 14.22 -18.84 5.81
N TRP A 508 14.31 -18.27 4.59
CA TRP A 508 13.20 -17.50 3.99
C TRP A 508 11.91 -18.32 3.93
N ASP A 509 12.05 -19.64 3.85
CA ASP A 509 10.96 -20.60 3.85
C ASP A 509 10.07 -20.53 5.11
N HIS A 510 10.53 -20.07 6.28
CA HIS A 510 9.64 -19.98 7.46
C HIS A 510 8.73 -18.76 7.49
N PHE A 511 8.90 -17.79 6.57
CA PHE A 511 7.80 -16.89 6.27
C PHE A 511 6.62 -17.62 5.63
N SER A 512 6.80 -18.84 5.10
CA SER A 512 5.68 -19.67 4.67
C SER A 512 4.80 -20.18 5.80
N TYR A 513 5.27 -20.20 7.06
CA TYR A 513 4.43 -20.46 8.23
C TYR A 513 3.60 -19.24 8.65
N PHE A 514 4.13 -18.02 8.46
CA PHE A 514 3.34 -16.78 8.51
C PHE A 514 2.49 -16.58 7.24
N SER A 515 2.87 -17.24 6.14
CA SER A 515 2.14 -17.42 4.89
C SER A 515 1.42 -18.77 4.80
N ALA A 516 1.09 -19.41 5.93
CA ALA A 516 0.24 -20.60 6.00
C ALA A 516 -1.20 -20.22 5.63
N LEU A 517 -1.34 -19.77 4.39
CA LEU A 517 -2.51 -19.30 3.67
C LEU A 517 -2.81 -20.23 2.49
N ASP A 518 -2.10 -21.35 2.35
CA ASP A 518 -2.53 -22.50 1.56
C ASP A 518 -2.59 -23.73 2.47
N ASN A 519 -3.63 -23.81 3.30
CA ASN A 519 -4.10 -25.10 3.82
C ASN A 519 -4.78 -25.86 2.67
N PHE A 520 -3.95 -26.43 1.79
CA PHE A 520 -4.30 -27.59 0.97
C PHE A 520 -3.11 -28.55 0.98
N ASP A 521 -2.86 -29.18 2.13
CA ASP A 521 -1.94 -30.31 2.24
C ASP A 521 -2.52 -31.45 3.10
N TRP A 522 -3.83 -31.71 2.91
CA TRP A 522 -4.46 -32.96 3.31
C TRP A 522 -4.55 -33.97 2.16
N LEU A 523 -3.89 -33.72 1.01
CA LEU A 523 -4.07 -34.52 -0.21
C LEU A 523 -2.78 -35.07 -0.86
N MET A 524 -1.66 -35.08 -0.14
CA MET A 524 -0.49 -35.90 -0.55
C MET A 524 -0.22 -36.96 0.52
N GLU A 525 -1.18 -37.87 0.70
CA GLU A 525 -0.88 -39.23 1.12
C GLU A 525 -0.11 -39.91 0.00
N GLU A 526 1.20 -40.10 0.19
CA GLU A 526 1.92 -41.22 -0.40
C GLU A 526 3.14 -41.51 0.51
N ARG A 527 2.92 -42.26 1.60
CA ARG A 527 4.01 -43.06 2.18
C ARG A 527 4.09 -44.35 1.38
N GLY A 528 5.05 -44.38 0.46
CA GLY A 528 5.57 -45.62 -0.08
C GLY A 528 6.27 -46.43 1.03
N ILE A 529 5.87 -47.70 1.11
CA ILE A 529 6.75 -48.87 1.26
C ILE A 529 7.59 -48.91 2.55
N ASP A 530 7.03 -49.54 3.59
CA ASP A 530 7.81 -50.36 4.51
C ASP A 530 7.75 -51.82 4.02
N GLU A 531 8.73 -52.21 3.21
CA GLU A 531 9.12 -53.63 3.11
C GLU A 531 10.08 -53.90 4.27
N GLN A 532 9.57 -54.51 5.35
CA GLN A 532 10.43 -55.24 6.27
C GLN A 532 10.62 -56.69 5.80
N PRO A 533 11.86 -57.21 5.85
CA PRO A 533 12.17 -58.56 5.41
C PRO A 533 11.87 -59.58 6.52
N GLY A 534 11.08 -60.61 6.17
CA GLY A 534 11.22 -62.00 6.63
C GLY A 534 11.00 -62.32 8.12
N MET A 535 10.00 -63.15 8.41
CA MET A 535 10.16 -64.60 8.72
C MET A 535 9.04 -65.10 9.65
N LEU A 536 8.43 -66.20 9.18
CA LEU A 536 7.55 -67.19 9.84
C LEU A 536 6.10 -66.79 10.10
#